data_AF-A0A7S3GTE1-F1
#
_entry.id   AF-A0A7S3GTE1-F1
#
_cell.length_a   1.000
_cell.length_b   1.000
_cell.length_c   1.000
_cell.angle_alpha   90.00
_cell.angle_beta   90.00
_cell.angle_gamma   90.00
#
_symmetry.space_group_name_H-M   'P 1'
#
loop_
_entity.id
_entity.type
_entity.pdbx_description
1 polymer ?
#
loop_
_entity_poly.entity_id
_entity_poly.type
_entity_poly.pdbx_seq_one_letter_code
_entity_poly.pdbx_strand_id
1 'polypeptide(L)'
;TRLCRGSASISAARIPADWGGGRIATTRCGHRFHSQCLTLAAESLLRCPHCRSGLMRPSQLGAEIPDEETLDSQMLCLAFGLLLGAILLFIHWTFWKLQTWLAEPENMALAEEFLRTFFGVELPKIAQLGRRN
;
A
#
# COMPACT_ATOMS: atom_id res chain seq x y z
N THR A 1 3.65 -5.11 -40.26
CA THR A 1 2.81 -3.89 -40.26
C THR A 1 1.62 -4.10 -41.18
N ARG A 2 0.36 -3.90 -40.71
CA ARG A 2 -0.90 -3.87 -41.51
C ARG A 2 -1.26 -5.20 -42.25
N LEU A 3 -2.51 -5.58 -42.56
CA LEU A 3 -3.87 -5.24 -42.05
C LEU A 3 -4.53 -6.59 -41.55
N CYS A 4 -5.84 -6.91 -41.49
CA CYS A 4 -7.10 -6.23 -41.81
C CYS A 4 -8.35 -6.86 -41.12
N ARG A 5 -9.38 -6.01 -40.89
CA ARG A 5 -10.83 -6.26 -41.04
C ARG A 5 -11.42 -7.64 -40.66
N GLY A 6 -12.07 -7.67 -39.48
CA GLY A 6 -13.25 -8.50 -39.19
C GLY A 6 -14.39 -7.62 -38.66
N SER A 7 -15.19 -7.01 -39.55
CA SER A 7 -16.20 -6.02 -39.17
C SER A 7 -17.57 -6.65 -38.92
N ALA A 8 -17.88 -6.99 -37.66
CA ALA A 8 -19.19 -7.50 -37.24
C ALA A 8 -19.97 -6.44 -36.45
N SER A 9 -21.10 -5.96 -37.01
CA SER A 9 -22.05 -5.12 -36.29
C SER A 9 -23.07 -6.00 -35.55
N ILE A 10 -23.04 -6.02 -34.21
CA ILE A 10 -23.88 -6.95 -33.43
C ILE A 10 -24.68 -6.23 -32.33
N SER A 11 -25.71 -5.49 -32.73
CA SER A 11 -26.77 -4.99 -31.83
C SER A 11 -27.68 -6.10 -31.26
N ALA A 12 -27.18 -7.34 -31.19
CA ALA A 12 -27.91 -8.58 -30.97
C ALA A 12 -27.11 -9.64 -30.19
N ALA A 13 -25.95 -9.28 -29.61
CA ALA A 13 -25.07 -10.20 -28.90
C ALA A 13 -25.65 -10.61 -27.53
N ARG A 14 -26.68 -11.47 -27.54
CA ARG A 14 -27.15 -12.21 -26.36
C ARG A 14 -26.15 -13.32 -26.04
N ILE A 15 -24.97 -12.94 -25.54
CA ILE A 15 -23.96 -13.87 -25.04
C ILE A 15 -24.58 -14.66 -23.87
N PRO A 16 -24.44 -16.00 -23.82
CA PRO A 16 -24.94 -16.79 -22.69
C PRO A 16 -24.29 -16.34 -21.38
N ALA A 17 -25.04 -16.43 -20.28
CA ALA A 17 -24.68 -15.86 -18.98
C ALA A 17 -23.76 -16.78 -18.12
N ASP A 18 -23.10 -17.75 -18.75
CA ASP A 18 -22.23 -18.75 -18.10
C ASP A 18 -20.76 -18.29 -17.96
N TRP A 19 -20.35 -17.23 -18.66
CA TRP A 19 -18.99 -16.65 -18.58
C TRP A 19 -18.74 -15.83 -17.29
N GLY A 20 -19.00 -16.43 -16.12
CA GLY A 20 -18.45 -16.01 -14.84
C GLY A 20 -19.21 -14.94 -14.06
N GLY A 21 -19.91 -15.38 -13.01
CA GLY A 21 -19.89 -14.67 -11.72
C GLY A 21 -20.60 -13.30 -11.61
N GLY A 22 -21.47 -12.93 -12.54
CA GLY A 22 -22.59 -12.02 -12.27
C GLY A 22 -22.30 -10.58 -11.80
N ARG A 23 -21.08 -10.04 -12.00
CA ARG A 23 -20.78 -8.64 -11.62
C ARG A 23 -21.45 -7.65 -12.58
N ILE A 24 -22.58 -7.09 -12.15
CA ILE A 24 -23.31 -6.03 -12.87
C ILE A 24 -22.67 -4.67 -12.58
N ALA A 25 -22.03 -4.08 -13.58
CA ALA A 25 -21.53 -2.72 -13.53
C ALA A 25 -22.66 -1.71 -13.85
N THR A 26 -22.83 -0.69 -12.99
CA THR A 26 -23.72 0.44 -13.25
C THR A 26 -22.90 1.60 -13.82
N THR A 27 -23.25 2.06 -15.01
CA THR A 27 -22.60 3.20 -15.68
C THR A 27 -23.07 4.54 -15.09
N ARG A 28 -22.31 5.62 -15.28
CA ARG A 28 -22.67 6.98 -14.76
C ARG A 28 -24.03 7.51 -15.25
N CYS A 29 -24.58 6.96 -16.33
CA CYS A 29 -25.90 7.27 -16.85
C CYS A 29 -27.00 6.30 -16.33
N GLY A 30 -26.75 5.53 -15.27
CA GLY A 30 -27.71 4.63 -14.62
C GLY A 30 -27.88 3.26 -15.29
N HIS A 31 -27.43 3.09 -16.53
CA HIS A 31 -27.58 1.83 -17.27
C HIS A 31 -26.68 0.73 -16.73
N ARG A 32 -27.23 -0.49 -16.63
CA ARG A 32 -26.60 -1.67 -16.01
C ARG A 32 -26.22 -2.70 -17.06
N PHE A 33 -24.99 -3.22 -16.99
CA PHE A 33 -24.45 -4.23 -17.89
C PHE A 33 -23.55 -5.20 -17.12
N HIS A 34 -23.27 -6.39 -17.63
CA HIS A 34 -22.17 -7.22 -17.07
C HIS A 34 -20.84 -6.49 -17.24
N SER A 35 -19.95 -6.57 -16.24
CA SER A 35 -18.66 -5.86 -16.25
C SER A 35 -17.81 -6.19 -17.47
N GLN A 36 -17.67 -7.47 -17.81
CA GLN A 36 -16.93 -7.93 -19.00
C GLN A 36 -17.50 -7.34 -20.30
N CYS A 37 -18.83 -7.42 -20.48
CA CYS A 37 -19.50 -6.85 -21.65
C CYS A 37 -19.34 -5.33 -21.74
N LEU A 38 -19.26 -4.63 -20.59
CA LEU A 38 -19.00 -3.19 -20.54
C LEU A 38 -17.54 -2.85 -20.88
N THR A 39 -16.57 -3.68 -20.49
CA THR A 39 -15.15 -3.51 -20.86
C THR A 39 -14.95 -3.70 -22.37
N LEU A 40 -15.44 -4.80 -22.95
CA LEU A 40 -15.40 -5.06 -24.39
C LEU A 40 -16.15 -3.98 -25.21
N ALA A 41 -17.25 -3.46 -24.67
CA ALA A 41 -17.92 -2.30 -25.26
C ALA A 41 -17.06 -1.04 -25.17
N ALA A 42 -16.39 -0.76 -24.05
CA ALA A 42 -15.55 0.42 -23.85
C ALA A 42 -14.25 0.40 -24.67
N GLU A 43 -13.70 -0.77 -24.98
CA GLU A 43 -12.55 -0.95 -25.89
C GLU A 43 -12.88 -0.49 -27.31
N SER A 44 -14.07 -0.85 -27.81
CA SER A 44 -14.53 -0.54 -29.17
C SER A 44 -15.24 0.82 -29.27
N LEU A 45 -15.95 1.23 -28.22
CA LEU A 45 -16.80 2.42 -28.15
C LEU A 45 -16.81 3.01 -26.73
N LEU A 46 -16.14 4.16 -26.52
CA LEU A 46 -16.18 4.93 -25.27
C LEU A 46 -17.53 5.64 -25.01
N ARG A 47 -18.65 4.98 -25.27
CA ARG A 47 -20.03 5.48 -25.16
C ARG A 47 -20.99 4.39 -24.69
N CYS A 48 -21.95 4.75 -23.84
CA CYS A 48 -22.93 3.80 -23.31
C CYS A 48 -23.74 3.17 -24.46
N PRO A 49 -23.85 1.83 -24.53
CA PRO A 49 -24.63 1.16 -25.59
C PRO A 49 -26.10 1.61 -25.66
N HIS A 50 -26.68 2.04 -24.54
CA HIS A 50 -28.09 2.46 -24.47
C HIS A 50 -28.28 3.95 -24.82
N CYS A 51 -27.71 4.87 -24.05
CA CYS A 51 -27.94 6.31 -24.18
C CYS A 51 -26.79 7.10 -24.83
N ARG A 52 -25.73 6.43 -25.31
CA ARG A 52 -24.55 7.00 -26.00
C ARG A 52 -23.74 8.06 -25.24
N SER A 53 -24.06 8.34 -23.97
CA SER A 53 -23.24 9.18 -23.08
C SER A 53 -21.81 8.62 -22.98
N GLY A 54 -20.80 9.48 -22.86
CA GLY A 54 -19.40 9.04 -22.72
C GLY A 54 -19.20 8.05 -21.57
N LEU A 55 -18.55 6.92 -21.87
CA LEU A 55 -18.01 6.02 -20.85
C LEU A 55 -16.59 6.48 -20.53
N MET A 56 -16.34 6.85 -19.27
CA MET A 56 -14.98 6.88 -18.76
C MET A 56 -14.43 5.45 -18.74
N ARG A 57 -13.17 5.26 -19.11
CA ARG A 57 -12.57 3.93 -19.27
C ARG A 57 -12.67 3.10 -17.97
N PRO A 58 -12.99 1.80 -18.05
CA PRO A 58 -12.94 0.88 -16.90
C PRO A 58 -11.53 0.67 -16.29
N SER A 59 -10.46 1.16 -16.93
CA SER A 59 -9.05 1.14 -16.46
C SER A 59 -8.77 2.06 -15.25
N GLN A 60 -9.77 2.19 -14.37
CA GLN A 60 -9.83 2.94 -13.11
C GLN A 60 -10.65 2.18 -12.05
N LEU A 61 -11.33 1.07 -12.42
CA LEU A 61 -12.27 0.37 -11.56
C LEU A 61 -12.42 -1.13 -11.94
N GLY A 62 -11.31 -1.76 -12.30
CA GLY A 62 -11.22 -3.20 -12.54
C GLY A 62 -9.96 -3.74 -11.88
N ALA A 63 -10.11 -4.81 -11.10
CA ALA A 63 -8.97 -5.59 -10.65
C ALA A 63 -8.52 -6.50 -11.79
N GLU A 64 -7.66 -5.98 -12.67
CA GLU A 64 -6.64 -6.83 -13.26
C GLU A 64 -5.85 -7.41 -12.07
N ILE A 65 -5.77 -8.74 -12.00
CA ILE A 65 -4.87 -9.39 -11.04
C ILE A 65 -3.46 -9.02 -11.51
N PRO A 66 -2.63 -8.36 -10.69
CA PRO A 66 -1.26 -8.01 -11.09
C PRO A 66 -0.51 -9.30 -11.47
N ASP A 67 0.33 -9.25 -12.51
CA ASP A 67 1.16 -10.40 -12.85
C ASP A 67 2.06 -10.79 -11.67
N GLU A 68 2.47 -12.05 -11.61
CA GLU A 68 3.12 -12.61 -10.42
C GLU A 68 4.41 -11.84 -10.02
N GLU A 69 5.19 -11.33 -10.98
CA GLU A 69 6.39 -10.54 -10.72
C GLU A 69 6.06 -9.19 -10.02
N THR A 70 4.95 -8.56 -10.41
CA THR A 70 4.48 -7.32 -9.77
C THR A 70 3.84 -7.56 -8.40
N LEU A 71 3.26 -8.74 -8.16
CA LEU A 71 2.75 -9.13 -6.85
C LEU A 71 3.89 -9.39 -5.86
N ASP A 72 4.93 -10.14 -6.26
CA ASP A 72 6.11 -10.40 -5.44
C ASP A 72 6.88 -9.10 -5.15
N SER A 73 7.00 -8.20 -6.13
CA SER A 73 7.57 -6.87 -5.93
C SER A 73 6.82 -6.04 -4.86
N GLN A 74 5.48 -6.09 -4.86
CA GLN A 74 4.65 -5.42 -3.85
C GLN A 74 4.80 -6.08 -2.47
N MET A 75 4.80 -7.42 -2.42
CA MET A 75 4.97 -8.18 -1.18
C MET A 75 6.34 -7.92 -0.54
N LEU A 76 7.41 -7.85 -1.34
CA LEU A 76 8.76 -7.54 -0.86
C LEU A 76 8.86 -6.13 -0.28
N CYS A 77 8.27 -5.12 -0.95
CA CYS A 77 8.19 -3.76 -0.43
C CYS A 77 7.42 -3.68 0.89
N LEU A 78 6.29 -4.41 1.01
CA LEU A 78 5.51 -4.48 2.26
C LEU A 78 6.29 -5.17 3.38
N ALA A 79 6.96 -6.29 3.11
CA ALA A 79 7.77 -7.01 4.08
C ALA A 79 8.95 -6.17 4.58
N PHE A 80 9.64 -5.45 3.69
CA PHE A 80 10.74 -4.55 4.03
C PHE A 80 10.25 -3.35 4.87
N GLY A 81 9.14 -2.73 4.50
CA GLY A 81 8.52 -1.65 5.28
C GLY A 81 8.09 -2.07 6.67
N LEU A 82 7.51 -3.28 6.81
CA LEU A 82 7.11 -3.85 8.09
C LEU A 82 8.33 -4.19 8.97
N LEU A 83 9.40 -4.73 8.39
CA LEU A 83 10.65 -5.03 9.09
C LEU A 83 11.36 -3.75 9.59
N LEU A 84 11.45 -2.71 8.76
CA LEU A 84 11.96 -1.41 9.19
C LEU A 84 11.09 -0.77 10.29
N GLY A 85 9.76 -0.84 10.15
CA GLY A 85 8.82 -0.36 11.17
C GLY A 85 8.99 -1.08 12.51
N ALA A 86 9.13 -2.41 12.49
CA ALA A 86 9.38 -3.21 13.69
C ALA A 86 10.72 -2.86 14.36
N ILE A 87 11.79 -2.65 13.58
CA ILE A 87 13.10 -2.21 14.09
C ILE A 87 13.01 -0.82 14.74
N LEU A 88 12.36 0.15 14.08
CA LEU A 88 12.18 1.50 14.63
C LEU A 88 11.35 1.51 15.92
N LEU A 89 10.26 0.72 15.97
CA LEU A 89 9.45 0.54 17.18
C LEU A 89 10.25 -0.14 18.31
N PHE A 90 11.09 -1.13 18.00
CA PHE A 90 11.95 -1.79 18.97
C PHE A 90 13.05 -0.86 19.50
N ILE A 91 13.67 -0.05 18.66
CA ILE A 91 14.64 0.98 19.07
C ILE A 91 13.95 2.03 19.95
N HIS A 92 12.78 2.53 19.57
CA HIS A 92 12.02 3.48 20.39
C HIS A 92 11.61 2.89 21.74
N TRP A 93 11.14 1.63 21.76
CA TRP A 93 10.75 0.95 23.00
C TRP A 93 11.94 0.67 23.92
N THR A 94 13.06 0.20 23.38
CA THR A 94 14.29 -0.03 24.16
C THR A 94 14.90 1.29 24.64
N PHE A 95 14.88 2.36 23.85
CA PHE A 95 15.29 3.70 24.27
C PHE A 95 14.41 4.25 25.39
N TRP A 96 13.08 4.20 25.25
CA TRP A 96 12.15 4.65 26.30
C TRP A 96 12.30 3.82 27.59
N LYS A 97 12.41 2.49 27.46
CA LYS A 97 12.65 1.59 28.61
C LYS A 97 14.00 1.88 29.27
N LEU A 98 15.05 2.11 28.50
CA LEU A 98 16.38 2.50 29.00
C LEU A 98 16.30 3.86 29.71
N GLN A 99 15.59 4.84 29.17
CA GLN A 99 15.37 6.13 29.82
C GLN A 99 14.61 5.98 31.16
N THR A 100 13.60 5.12 31.24
CA THR A 100 12.92 4.83 32.52
C THR A 100 13.79 4.06 33.50
N TRP A 101 14.70 3.19 33.02
CA TRP A 101 15.62 2.43 33.87
C TRP A 101 16.76 3.31 34.42
N LEU A 102 17.27 4.24 33.60
CA LEU A 102 18.23 5.28 33.98
C LEU A 102 17.63 6.40 34.86
N ALA A 103 16.30 6.49 34.98
CA ALA A 103 15.67 7.41 35.93
C ALA A 103 15.82 6.95 37.39
N GLU A 104 16.21 5.69 37.60
CA GLU A 104 16.39 5.06 38.91
C GLU A 104 17.87 5.14 39.33
N PRO A 105 18.19 5.71 40.51
CA PRO A 105 19.54 6.21 40.80
C PRO A 105 20.61 5.13 40.98
N GLU A 106 20.22 3.90 41.33
CA GLU A 106 21.14 2.75 41.43
C GLU A 106 21.63 2.26 40.06
N ASN A 107 20.75 2.30 39.06
CA ASN A 107 21.05 1.87 37.69
C ASN A 107 21.99 2.86 36.97
N MET A 108 21.95 4.15 37.32
CA MET A 108 22.86 5.17 36.78
C MET A 108 24.33 4.89 37.10
N ALA A 109 24.66 4.39 38.30
CA ALA A 109 26.03 4.06 38.68
C ALA A 109 26.57 2.88 37.85
N LEU A 110 25.75 1.83 37.68
CA LEU A 110 26.06 0.70 36.81
C LEU A 110 26.20 1.12 35.34
N ALA A 111 25.39 2.07 34.88
CA ALA A 111 25.48 2.61 33.53
C ALA A 111 26.77 3.41 33.28
N GLU A 112 27.21 4.25 34.23
CA GLU A 112 28.51 4.94 34.14
C GLU A 112 29.68 3.93 34.09
N GLU A 113 29.69 2.93 34.98
CA GLU A 113 30.77 1.93 35.02
C GLU A 113 30.78 1.05 33.77
N PHE A 114 29.62 0.67 33.24
CA PHE A 114 29.50 -0.06 31.98
C PHE A 114 29.97 0.77 30.78
N LEU A 115 29.55 2.04 30.66
CA LEU A 115 29.97 2.93 29.57
C LEU A 115 31.48 3.21 29.59
N ARG A 116 32.05 3.43 30.79
CA ARG A 116 33.49 3.62 30.99
C ARG A 116 34.29 2.37 30.62
N THR A 117 33.75 1.17 30.91
CA THR A 117 34.42 -0.11 30.62
C THR A 117 34.33 -0.53 29.16
N PHE A 118 33.16 -0.38 28.51
CA PHE A 118 32.95 -0.87 27.14
C PHE A 118 33.24 0.17 26.04
N PHE A 119 33.07 1.46 26.32
CA PHE A 119 33.20 2.52 25.31
C PHE A 119 34.31 3.54 25.63
N GLY A 120 34.88 3.51 26.84
CA GLY A 120 35.90 4.48 27.28
C GLY A 120 35.37 5.93 27.40
N VAL A 121 34.05 6.11 27.35
CA VAL A 121 33.40 7.42 27.42
C VAL A 121 33.17 7.78 28.89
N GLU A 122 33.93 8.75 29.41
CA GLU A 122 33.59 9.40 30.67
C GLU A 122 32.46 10.42 30.43
N LEU A 123 31.34 10.30 31.15
CA LEU A 123 30.31 11.32 31.10
C LEU A 123 30.85 12.64 31.69
N PRO A 124 30.55 13.80 31.08
CA PRO A 124 30.82 15.08 31.71
C PRO A 124 29.99 15.18 32.99
N LYS A 125 30.63 15.47 34.13
CA LYS A 125 29.94 15.63 35.42
C LYS A 125 28.99 16.82 35.39
N ILE A 126 27.72 16.60 35.05
CA ILE A 126 26.64 17.60 35.12
C ILE A 126 26.20 17.79 36.58
N ALA A 127 27.13 18.32 37.40
CA ALA A 127 26.92 18.66 38.80
C ALA A 127 27.52 20.03 39.10
N GLN A 128 26.96 20.72 40.10
CA GLN A 128 27.44 22.02 40.63
C GLN A 128 27.17 23.29 39.78
N LEU A 129 26.08 23.33 39.01
CA LEU A 129 25.55 24.58 38.42
C LEU A 129 24.10 24.88 38.83
N GLY A 130 23.78 24.61 40.10
CA GLY A 130 22.47 24.86 40.73
C GLY A 130 22.57 25.21 42.23
N ARG A 131 23.70 25.77 42.68
CA ARG A 131 23.90 26.18 44.09
C ARG A 131 24.94 27.31 44.26
N ARG A 132 24.71 28.45 43.60
CA ARG A 132 25.28 29.76 43.99
C ARG A 132 24.28 30.86 43.67
N ASN A 133 23.73 31.42 44.75
CA ASN A 133 22.94 32.66 44.86
C ASN A 133 21.87 32.87 43.78
#